data_AF-A0A0R1UI85-F1
#
_entry.id   AF-A0A0R1UI85-F1
#
_cell.length_a   1.000
_cell.length_b   1.000
_cell.length_c   1.000
_cell.angle_alpha   90.00
_cell.angle_beta   90.00
_cell.angle_gamma   90.00
#
_symmetry.space_group_name_H-M   'P 1'
#
loop_
_entity.id
_entity.type
_entity.pdbx_description
1 polymer ?
#
loop_
_entity_poly.entity_id
_entity_poly.type
_entity_poly.pdbx_seq_one_letter_code
_entity_poly.pdbx_strand_id
1 'polypeptide(L)'
;MDVSEEKKLEALGAFEISRKMLALAQKNEKSNIFLNAGRGNPNWIQTQARLAFVRLIQFGVQESKETINNGIMAGYIEKDGIRERLFAFLDPDNNEEDKFLIDAVNYCQDKLGLNRDDVVAEWVNGAIANNYPVPDRCLVNTEKIINGRL
;
A
#
# COMPACT_ATOMS: atom_id res chain seq x y z
N MET A 1 1.82 -4.60 42.96
CA MET A 1 3.10 -4.01 42.57
C MET A 1 3.70 -3.44 43.84
N ASP A 2 4.92 -3.83 44.20
CA ASP A 2 5.60 -3.31 45.38
C ASP A 2 5.96 -1.82 45.16
N VAL A 3 5.73 -0.97 46.15
CA VAL A 3 5.96 0.50 46.06
C VAL A 3 7.44 0.81 45.77
N SER A 4 8.35 -0.11 46.09
CA SER A 4 9.78 0.02 45.77
C SER A 4 10.12 -0.24 44.29
N GLU A 5 9.29 -1.00 43.56
CA GLU A 5 9.48 -1.25 42.13
C GLU A 5 8.98 -0.08 41.27
N GLU A 6 7.89 0.57 41.71
CA GLU A 6 7.29 1.71 41.03
C GLU A 6 8.24 2.92 41.01
N LYS A 7 8.88 3.23 42.16
CA LYS A 7 9.92 4.27 42.25
C LYS A 7 11.15 3.97 41.39
N LYS A 8 11.49 2.70 41.16
CA LYS A 8 12.58 2.31 40.27
C LYS A 8 12.21 2.45 38.80
N LEU A 9 10.92 2.37 38.45
CA LEU A 9 10.41 2.60 37.10
C LEU A 9 10.36 4.10 36.77
N GLU A 10 10.01 4.96 37.74
CA GLU A 10 10.00 6.43 37.58
C GLU A 10 11.38 7.02 37.29
N ALA A 11 12.46 6.36 37.72
CA ALA A 11 13.83 6.77 37.45
C ALA A 11 14.35 6.35 36.05
N LEU A 12 13.59 5.56 35.29
CA LEU A 12 13.99 5.08 33.97
C LEU A 12 13.57 6.08 32.88
N GLY A 13 14.43 6.26 31.88
CA GLY A 13 14.04 7.01 30.67
C GLY A 13 12.91 6.28 29.91
N ALA A 14 12.08 7.03 29.18
CA ALA A 14 10.93 6.50 28.45
C ALA A 14 11.27 5.29 27.54
N PHE A 15 12.45 5.29 26.92
CA PHE A 15 12.94 4.18 26.11
C PHE A 15 13.25 2.91 26.92
N GLU A 16 13.73 3.07 28.15
CA GLU A 16 14.08 1.96 29.02
C GLU A 16 12.83 1.33 29.67
N ILE A 17 11.85 2.18 30.00
CA ILE A 17 10.50 1.73 30.36
C ILE A 17 9.89 0.94 29.20
N SER A 18 9.90 1.48 27.97
CA SER A 18 9.32 0.80 26.81
C SER A 18 9.96 -0.56 26.53
N ARG A 19 11.29 -0.69 26.67
CA ARG A 19 12.00 -1.96 26.46
C ARG A 19 11.64 -3.00 27.53
N LYS A 20 11.58 -2.60 28.80
CA LYS A 20 11.16 -3.50 29.89
C LYS A 20 9.70 -3.92 29.74
N MET A 21 8.82 -3.01 29.32
CA MET A 21 7.42 -3.31 29.04
C MET A 21 7.26 -4.27 27.85
N LEU A 22 8.06 -4.11 26.79
CA LEU A 22 8.08 -5.04 25.65
C LEU A 22 8.53 -6.45 26.08
N ALA A 23 9.57 -6.56 26.90
CA ALA A 23 10.07 -7.84 27.42
C ALA A 23 9.06 -8.54 28.34
N LEU A 24 8.26 -7.76 29.10
CA LEU A 24 7.14 -8.27 29.88
C LEU A 24 5.97 -8.73 29.00
N ALA A 25 5.68 -7.99 27.92
CA ALA A 25 4.62 -8.33 26.97
C ALA A 25 4.89 -9.66 26.25
N GLN A 26 6.15 -9.92 25.89
CA GLN A 26 6.57 -11.15 25.21
C GLN A 26 6.37 -12.42 26.05
N LYS A 27 6.29 -12.31 27.38
CA LYS A 27 6.06 -13.45 28.29
C LYS A 27 4.58 -13.78 28.48
N ASN A 28 3.67 -13.05 27.83
CA ASN A 28 2.25 -13.23 27.95
C ASN A 28 1.63 -13.45 26.56
N GLU A 29 1.43 -14.72 26.18
CA GLU A 29 0.86 -15.13 24.88
C GLU A 29 -0.52 -14.50 24.58
N LYS A 30 -1.19 -13.92 25.57
CA LYS A 30 -2.42 -13.14 25.42
C LYS A 30 -2.14 -11.63 25.46
N SER A 31 -1.51 -11.13 24.40
CA SER A 31 -1.77 -9.83 23.75
C SER A 31 -2.34 -8.71 24.63
N ASN A 32 -1.55 -8.21 25.59
CA ASN A 32 -1.91 -7.00 26.33
C ASN A 32 -1.40 -5.77 25.54
N ILE A 33 -2.30 -5.20 24.73
CA ILE A 33 -2.10 -4.01 23.87
C ILE A 33 -1.39 -2.86 24.60
N PHE A 34 -1.58 -2.78 25.92
CA PHE A 34 -1.04 -1.74 26.78
C PHE A 34 0.50 -1.67 26.83
N LEU A 35 1.19 -2.77 26.52
CA LEU A 35 2.65 -2.87 26.69
C LEU A 35 3.46 -2.61 25.40
N ASN A 36 2.80 -2.50 24.24
CA ASN A 36 3.44 -2.17 22.96
C ASN A 36 3.38 -0.65 22.70
N ALA A 37 4.32 0.10 23.25
CA ALA A 37 4.60 1.51 22.89
C ALA A 37 3.40 2.49 22.90
N GLY A 38 2.32 2.17 23.62
CA GLY A 38 1.09 2.96 23.64
C GLY A 38 0.28 2.90 22.33
N ARG A 39 0.54 1.95 21.42
CA ARG A 39 -0.21 1.78 20.16
C ARG A 39 -0.80 0.38 20.06
N GLY A 40 -2.13 0.31 19.96
CA GLY A 40 -2.83 -0.92 19.64
C GLY A 40 -2.83 -1.20 18.15
N ASN A 41 -2.43 -2.41 17.76
CA ASN A 41 -2.57 -2.86 16.38
C ASN A 41 -4.06 -3.07 16.06
N PRO A 42 -4.62 -2.46 14.99
CA PRO A 42 -6.00 -2.71 14.59
C PRO A 42 -6.26 -4.20 14.32
N ASN A 43 -7.45 -4.68 14.70
CA ASN A 43 -7.92 -6.03 14.40
C ASN A 43 -8.89 -6.07 13.19
N TRP A 44 -8.90 -5.01 12.39
CA TRP A 44 -9.63 -4.92 11.12
C TRP A 44 -8.70 -4.41 10.02
N ILE A 45 -9.03 -4.72 8.76
CA ILE A 45 -8.33 -4.23 7.57
C ILE A 45 -9.33 -3.70 6.54
N GLN A 46 -8.90 -2.75 5.70
CA GLN A 46 -9.67 -2.31 4.54
C GLN A 46 -9.34 -3.24 3.36
N THR A 47 -10.35 -3.90 2.80
CA THR A 47 -10.14 -4.98 1.81
C THR A 47 -10.08 -4.45 0.38
N GLN A 48 -10.94 -3.50 0.01
CA GLN A 48 -11.11 -3.05 -1.38
C GLN A 48 -9.82 -2.53 -2.03
N ALA A 49 -9.03 -1.68 -1.35
CA ALA A 49 -7.78 -1.17 -1.92
C ALA A 49 -6.70 -2.25 -2.02
N ARG A 50 -6.73 -3.24 -1.13
CA ARG A 50 -5.80 -4.38 -1.16
C ARG A 50 -6.09 -5.30 -2.33
N LEU A 51 -7.37 -5.61 -2.58
CA LEU A 51 -7.80 -6.40 -3.73
C LEU A 51 -7.52 -5.67 -5.05
N ALA A 52 -7.83 -4.38 -5.12
CA ALA A 52 -7.48 -3.54 -6.27
C ALA A 52 -5.97 -3.54 -6.58
N PHE A 53 -5.12 -3.50 -5.54
CA PHE A 53 -3.68 -3.63 -5.71
C PHE A 53 -3.25 -4.98 -6.30
N VAL A 54 -3.90 -6.08 -5.92
CA VAL A 54 -3.66 -7.41 -6.52
C VAL A 54 -4.03 -7.41 -8.01
N ARG A 55 -5.15 -6.77 -8.39
CA ARG A 55 -5.56 -6.67 -9.80
C ARG A 55 -4.55 -5.89 -10.64
N LEU A 56 -3.96 -4.82 -10.10
CA LEU A 56 -2.87 -4.09 -10.76
C LEU A 56 -1.63 -4.95 -11.00
N ILE A 57 -1.27 -5.84 -10.05
CA ILE A 57 -0.17 -6.80 -10.24
C ILE A 57 -0.50 -7.80 -11.34
N GLN A 58 -1.71 -8.36 -11.33
CA GLN A 58 -2.14 -9.34 -12.35
C GLN A 58 -2.11 -8.72 -13.75
N PHE A 59 -2.66 -7.51 -13.90
CA PHE A 59 -2.61 -6.75 -15.14
C PHE A 59 -1.18 -6.41 -15.55
N GLY A 60 -0.34 -5.94 -14.62
CA GLY A 60 1.04 -5.58 -14.92
C GLY A 60 1.88 -6.76 -15.38
N VAL A 61 1.68 -7.96 -14.82
CA VAL A 61 2.35 -9.19 -15.32
C VAL A 61 1.87 -9.54 -16.73
N GLN A 62 0.59 -9.35 -17.04
CA GLN A 62 0.08 -9.55 -18.40
C GLN A 62 0.70 -8.55 -19.38
N GLU A 63 0.72 -7.26 -19.04
CA GLU A 63 1.34 -6.21 -19.86
C GLU A 63 2.85 -6.42 -20.07
N SER A 64 3.58 -6.79 -19.02
CA SER A 64 5.00 -7.14 -19.13
C SER A 64 5.25 -8.30 -20.10
N LYS A 65 4.30 -9.24 -20.25
CA LYS A 65 4.45 -10.36 -21.18
C LYS A 65 4.31 -9.96 -22.65
N GLU A 66 3.74 -8.79 -22.94
CA GLU A 66 3.64 -8.29 -24.32
C GLU A 66 5.01 -7.91 -24.90
N THR A 67 5.99 -7.57 -24.05
CA THR A 67 7.34 -7.17 -24.49
C THR A 67 8.37 -8.29 -24.41
N ILE A 68 8.34 -9.12 -23.37
CA ILE A 68 9.15 -10.35 -23.24
C ILE A 68 8.26 -11.42 -22.62
N ASN A 69 8.25 -12.63 -23.18
CA ASN A 69 7.53 -13.77 -22.62
C ASN A 69 8.38 -15.04 -22.73
N ASN A 70 9.19 -15.30 -21.71
CA ASN A 70 10.08 -16.46 -21.67
C ASN A 70 9.97 -17.20 -20.33
N GLY A 71 9.09 -18.20 -20.27
CA GLY A 71 8.82 -18.97 -19.06
C GLY A 71 8.27 -18.08 -17.94
N ILE A 72 9.06 -17.89 -16.88
CA ILE A 72 8.70 -17.01 -15.74
C ILE A 72 9.22 -15.58 -15.89
N MET A 73 9.93 -15.26 -16.98
CA MET A 73 10.48 -13.94 -17.24
C MET A 73 9.53 -13.14 -18.14
N ALA A 74 9.23 -11.92 -17.71
CA ALA A 74 8.45 -10.93 -18.45
C ALA A 74 9.21 -9.59 -18.57
N GLY A 75 8.82 -8.74 -19.51
CA GLY A 75 9.53 -7.51 -19.84
C GLY A 75 8.96 -6.26 -19.17
N TYR A 76 9.15 -5.10 -19.82
CA TYR A 76 8.64 -3.81 -19.36
C TYR A 76 7.22 -3.56 -19.86
N ILE A 77 6.59 -2.52 -19.33
CA ILE A 77 5.20 -2.13 -19.64
C ILE A 77 5.22 -0.89 -20.52
N GLU A 78 4.45 -0.92 -21.61
CA GLU A 78 4.27 0.22 -22.50
C GLU A 78 3.18 1.17 -21.99
N LYS A 79 3.48 2.46 -21.91
CA LYS A 79 2.54 3.45 -21.36
C LYS A 79 1.37 3.76 -22.30
N ASP A 80 1.64 3.91 -23.58
CA ASP A 80 0.64 4.47 -24.50
C ASP A 80 -0.56 3.53 -24.63
N GLY A 81 -1.77 4.04 -24.34
CA GLY A 81 -3.00 3.26 -24.36
C GLY A 81 -3.20 2.31 -23.17
N ILE A 82 -2.32 2.36 -22.16
CA ILE A 82 -2.38 1.44 -21.01
C ILE A 82 -3.70 1.53 -20.24
N ARG A 83 -4.34 2.72 -20.16
CA ARG A 83 -5.66 2.82 -19.50
C ARG A 83 -6.72 2.03 -20.24
N GLU A 84 -6.71 2.07 -21.56
CA GLU A 84 -7.68 1.33 -22.38
C GLU A 84 -7.51 -0.18 -22.17
N ARG A 85 -6.25 -0.66 -22.18
CA ARG A 85 -5.94 -2.06 -21.90
C ARG A 85 -6.31 -2.48 -20.48
N LEU A 86 -6.05 -1.62 -19.48
CA LEU A 86 -6.49 -1.87 -18.11
C LEU A 86 -8.02 -2.00 -18.06
N PHE A 87 -8.76 -1.08 -18.66
CA PHE A 87 -10.23 -1.11 -18.61
C PHE A 87 -10.80 -2.33 -19.34
N ALA A 88 -10.15 -2.80 -20.39
CA ALA A 88 -10.51 -4.04 -21.08
C ALA A 88 -10.19 -5.31 -20.27
N PHE A 89 -9.18 -5.26 -19.40
CA PHE A 89 -8.81 -6.37 -18.50
C PHE A 89 -9.75 -6.50 -17.30
N LEU A 90 -10.30 -5.39 -16.82
CA LEU A 90 -11.14 -5.33 -15.63
C LEU A 90 -12.58 -5.77 -15.94
N ASP A 91 -13.23 -6.40 -14.96
CA ASP A 91 -14.62 -6.86 -15.02
C ASP A 91 -15.44 -6.24 -13.88
N PRO A 92 -15.89 -4.98 -14.04
CA PRO A 92 -16.55 -4.22 -12.98
C PRO A 92 -17.94 -4.72 -12.59
N ASP A 93 -18.57 -5.54 -13.43
CA ASP A 93 -19.89 -6.11 -13.15
C ASP A 93 -19.80 -7.27 -12.15
N ASN A 94 -18.65 -7.96 -12.11
CA ASN A 94 -18.44 -9.11 -11.24
C ASN A 94 -17.46 -8.85 -10.08
N ASN A 95 -16.60 -7.84 -10.18
CA ASN A 95 -15.57 -7.55 -9.16
C ASN A 95 -15.65 -6.10 -8.67
N GLU A 96 -15.89 -5.91 -7.37
CA GLU A 96 -16.01 -4.57 -6.77
C GLU A 96 -14.69 -3.78 -6.82
N GLU A 97 -13.56 -4.46 -6.73
CA GLU A 97 -12.23 -3.86 -6.84
C GLU A 97 -11.90 -3.36 -8.26
N ASP A 98 -12.44 -4.04 -9.28
CA ASP A 98 -12.29 -3.65 -10.68
C ASP A 98 -13.10 -2.39 -10.97
N LYS A 99 -14.34 -2.36 -10.47
CA LYS A 99 -15.14 -1.14 -10.47
C LYS A 99 -14.45 0.00 -9.73
N PHE A 100 -13.90 -0.28 -8.54
CA PHE A 100 -13.16 0.71 -7.76
C PHE A 100 -11.96 1.28 -8.53
N LEU A 101 -11.18 0.44 -9.25
CA LEU A 101 -10.06 0.89 -10.06
C LEU A 101 -10.50 1.82 -11.19
N ILE A 102 -11.57 1.47 -11.91
CA ILE A 102 -12.13 2.31 -12.99
C ILE A 102 -12.56 3.66 -12.42
N ASP A 103 -13.34 3.64 -11.33
CA ASP A 103 -13.83 4.86 -10.68
C ASP A 103 -12.67 5.73 -10.15
N ALA A 104 -11.61 5.10 -9.61
CA ALA A 104 -10.41 5.80 -9.11
C ALA A 104 -9.59 6.45 -10.24
N VAL A 105 -9.42 5.77 -11.38
CA VAL A 105 -8.75 6.35 -12.56
C VAL A 105 -9.56 7.52 -13.12
N ASN A 106 -10.89 7.39 -13.20
CA ASN A 106 -11.76 8.48 -13.65
C ASN A 106 -11.74 9.65 -12.67
N TYR A 107 -11.75 9.40 -11.36
CA TYR A 107 -11.59 10.44 -10.35
C TYR A 107 -10.29 11.25 -10.54
N CYS A 108 -9.18 10.58 -10.84
CA CYS A 108 -7.90 11.26 -11.07
C CYS A 108 -7.97 12.22 -12.27
N GLN A 109 -8.71 11.88 -13.32
CA GLN A 109 -8.94 12.76 -14.46
C GLN A 109 -9.93 13.89 -14.12
N ASP A 110 -11.10 13.53 -13.60
CA ASP A 110 -12.24 14.44 -13.48
C ASP A 110 -12.09 15.43 -12.33
N LYS A 111 -11.40 15.03 -11.25
CA LYS A 111 -11.23 15.85 -10.04
C LYS A 111 -9.84 16.40 -9.87
N LEU A 112 -8.82 15.68 -10.33
CA LEU A 112 -7.42 16.09 -10.16
C LEU A 112 -6.76 16.55 -11.46
N GLY A 113 -7.45 16.45 -12.61
CA GLY A 113 -6.94 16.87 -13.92
C GLY A 113 -5.74 16.07 -14.39
N LEU A 114 -5.54 14.85 -13.89
CA LEU A 114 -4.40 13.99 -14.21
C LEU A 114 -4.66 13.19 -15.49
N ASN A 115 -3.62 13.01 -16.30
CA ASN A 115 -3.69 12.15 -17.47
C ASN A 115 -3.86 10.68 -17.02
N ARG A 116 -4.85 9.99 -17.58
CA ARG A 116 -5.18 8.62 -17.16
C ARG A 116 -4.12 7.58 -17.52
N ASP A 117 -3.44 7.71 -18.67
CA ASP A 117 -2.37 6.78 -19.04
C ASP A 117 -1.16 6.98 -18.13
N ASP A 118 -0.82 8.23 -17.77
CA ASP A 118 0.25 8.50 -16.80
C ASP A 118 -0.08 7.94 -15.42
N VAL A 119 -1.32 8.09 -14.95
CA VAL A 119 -1.79 7.54 -13.66
C VAL A 119 -1.73 6.01 -13.66
N VAL A 120 -2.28 5.37 -14.69
CA VAL A 120 -2.30 3.91 -14.79
C VAL A 120 -0.89 3.35 -14.93
N ALA A 121 -0.04 3.95 -15.76
CA ALA A 121 1.35 3.52 -15.88
C ALA A 121 2.12 3.67 -14.56
N GLU A 122 1.93 4.76 -13.81
CA GLU A 122 2.56 4.93 -12.51
C GLU A 122 2.08 3.85 -11.52
N TRP A 123 0.79 3.56 -11.47
CA TRP A 123 0.22 2.54 -10.57
C TRP A 123 0.66 1.13 -10.93
N VAL A 124 0.65 0.76 -12.22
CA VAL A 124 0.97 -0.59 -12.66
C VAL A 124 2.48 -0.84 -12.54
N ASN A 125 3.33 0.07 -13.00
CA ASN A 125 4.78 -0.06 -12.81
C ASN A 125 5.15 -0.05 -11.32
N GLY A 126 4.49 0.79 -10.51
CA GLY A 126 4.67 0.83 -9.06
C GLY A 126 4.25 -0.45 -8.35
N ALA A 127 3.13 -1.06 -8.76
CA ALA A 127 2.65 -2.33 -8.19
C ALA A 127 3.56 -3.51 -8.56
N ILE A 128 4.08 -3.56 -9.79
CA ILE A 128 5.09 -4.53 -10.22
C ILE A 128 6.46 -4.24 -9.59
N ALA A 129 6.70 -2.99 -9.18
CA ALA A 129 7.96 -2.52 -8.60
C ALA A 129 9.16 -2.78 -9.52
N ASN A 130 9.00 -2.52 -10.83
CA ASN A 130 10.02 -2.81 -11.85
C ASN A 130 11.07 -1.71 -12.04
N ASN A 131 10.94 -0.57 -11.36
CA ASN A 131 11.84 0.57 -11.46
C ASN A 131 12.14 1.17 -10.09
N TYR A 132 13.28 1.86 -9.98
CA TYR A 132 13.54 2.72 -8.83
C TYR A 132 12.49 3.84 -8.72
N PRO A 133 12.16 4.31 -7.51
CA PRO A 133 11.24 5.43 -7.35
C PRO A 133 11.79 6.69 -8.03
N VAL A 134 11.02 7.29 -8.93
CA VAL A 134 11.39 8.56 -9.59
C VAL A 134 10.18 9.50 -9.58
N PRO A 135 10.28 10.70 -9.00
CA PRO A 135 11.44 11.22 -8.27
C PRO A 135 11.65 10.53 -6.90
N ASP A 136 12.85 10.63 -6.33
CA ASP A 136 13.26 9.93 -5.11
C ASP A 136 12.31 10.14 -3.92
N ARG A 137 11.67 11.31 -3.83
CA ARG A 137 10.81 11.67 -2.70
C ARG A 137 9.43 11.00 -2.75
N CYS A 138 8.73 11.09 -3.86
CA CYS A 138 7.37 10.56 -4.04
C CYS A 138 6.98 10.58 -5.52
N LEU A 139 6.29 9.54 -5.99
CA LEU A 139 5.79 9.50 -7.37
C LEU A 139 4.79 10.63 -7.62
N VAL A 140 4.84 11.23 -8.81
CA VAL A 140 4.19 12.53 -9.09
C VAL A 140 2.67 12.46 -8.97
N ASN A 141 2.02 11.43 -9.52
CA ASN A 141 0.57 11.31 -9.43
C ASN A 141 0.13 10.88 -8.03
N THR A 142 0.87 9.96 -7.43
CA THR A 142 0.67 9.49 -6.04
C THR A 142 0.71 10.64 -5.05
N GLU A 143 1.68 11.55 -5.16
CA GLU A 143 1.77 12.73 -4.33
C GLU A 143 0.51 13.61 -4.44
N LYS A 144 0.06 13.88 -5.66
CA LYS A 144 -1.16 14.68 -5.90
C LYS A 144 -2.40 14.00 -5.34
N ILE A 145 -2.51 12.67 -5.46
CA ILE A 145 -3.63 11.90 -4.91
C ILE A 145 -3.64 11.95 -3.38
N ILE A 146 -2.48 11.81 -2.72
CA ILE A 146 -2.36 11.88 -1.27
C ILE A 146 -2.73 13.29 -0.77
N ASN A 147 -2.21 14.34 -1.42
CA ASN A 147 -2.51 15.72 -1.04
C ASN A 147 -3.97 16.13 -1.34
N GLY A 148 -4.59 15.54 -2.37
CA GLY A 148 -6.00 15.77 -2.70
C GLY A 148 -6.99 15.07 -1.76
N ARG A 149 -6.50 14.32 -0.75
CA ARG A 149 -7.29 13.66 0.30
C ARG A 149 -7.20 14.36 1.66
N LEU A 150 -6.63 15.57 1.72
CA LEU A 150 -6.57 16.42 2.92
C LEU A 150 -7.73 17.43 2.95
#